data_AF-A0A9E1GLH8-F1
#
_entry.id   AF-A0A9E1GLH8-F1
#
_cell.length_a   1.000
_cell.length_b   1.000
_cell.length_c   1.000
_cell.angle_alpha   90.00
_cell.angle_beta   90.00
_cell.angle_gamma   90.00
#
_symmetry.space_group_name_H-M   'P 1'
#
loop_
_entity.id
_entity.type
_entity.pdbx_description
1 polymer ?
#
loop_
_entity_poly.entity_id
_entity_poly.type
_entity_poly.pdbx_seq_one_letter_code
_entity_poly.pdbx_strand_id
1 'polypeptide(L)'
;MKNRELLRFVQDYQVHLIDPARLSEEELAKFSTSLREVMGYIKYSKDKKKLSEFLKENPRMLIEANAARVIKAVTNTPLDIPEDAEVVDMCKAVEDMMNESKTKGAVEVLVGLVKDGVLSIREAASRAHMTESAFEEEVKKLS
;
A
#
# COMPACT_ATOMS: atom_id res chain seq x y z
N MET A 1 13.67 14.88 42.11
CA MET A 1 13.98 13.74 43.00
C MET A 1 13.47 12.46 42.34
N LYS A 2 14.31 11.45 42.11
CA LYS A 2 13.87 10.12 41.62
C LYS A 2 13.32 9.31 42.80
N ASN A 3 12.07 8.89 42.75
CA ASN A 3 11.44 8.08 43.80
C ASN A 3 11.93 6.61 43.69
N ARG A 4 12.67 6.14 44.70
CA ARG A 4 13.28 4.79 44.74
C ARG A 4 12.27 3.63 44.78
N GLU A 5 11.08 3.87 45.32
CA GLU A 5 9.98 2.87 45.34
C GLU A 5 9.35 2.70 43.95
N LEU A 6 9.38 3.72 43.09
CA LEU A 6 8.84 3.64 41.72
C LEU A 6 9.82 2.99 40.74
N LEU A 7 11.13 3.21 40.91
CA LEU A 7 12.15 2.66 40.01
C LEU A 7 12.18 1.13 39.94
N ARG A 8 11.74 0.44 41.00
CA ARG A 8 11.62 -1.02 41.04
C ARG A 8 10.45 -1.58 40.20
N PHE A 9 9.50 -0.72 39.80
CA PHE A 9 8.44 -1.07 38.84
C PHE A 9 8.79 -0.66 37.40
N VAL A 10 9.83 0.16 37.22
CA VAL A 10 10.32 0.57 35.90
C VAL A 10 11.34 -0.46 35.44
N GLN A 11 10.96 -1.31 34.50
CA GLN A 11 11.88 -2.29 33.92
C GLN A 11 12.95 -1.57 33.09
N ASP A 12 14.21 -1.95 33.30
CA ASP A 12 15.37 -1.43 32.57
C ASP A 12 15.51 -2.17 31.23
N TYR A 13 14.54 -1.95 30.34
CA TYR A 13 14.59 -2.50 28.98
C TYR A 13 15.52 -1.66 28.11
N GLN A 14 16.52 -2.30 27.52
CA GLN A 14 17.30 -1.68 26.44
C GLN A 14 16.43 -1.55 25.19
N VAL A 15 16.16 -0.32 24.77
CA VAL A 15 15.45 -0.03 23.53
C VAL A 15 16.46 0.04 22.39
N HIS A 16 16.35 -0.89 21.44
CA HIS A 16 17.11 -0.84 20.20
C HIS A 16 16.29 -0.13 19.11
N LEU A 17 16.79 1.01 18.63
CA LEU A 17 16.18 1.73 17.52
C LEU A 17 16.67 1.15 16.20
N ILE A 18 15.74 0.75 15.34
CA ILE A 18 16.03 0.27 13.99
C ILE A 18 15.49 1.31 13.00
N ASP A 19 16.35 1.77 12.09
CA ASP A 19 15.96 2.59 10.95
C ASP A 19 15.90 1.71 9.68
N PRO A 20 14.69 1.37 9.19
CA PRO A 20 14.54 0.46 8.06
C PRO A 20 15.23 0.96 6.79
N ALA A 21 15.28 2.28 6.58
CA ALA A 21 15.87 2.86 5.38
C ALA A 21 17.39 2.62 5.31
N ARG A 22 18.04 2.55 6.49
CA ARG A 22 19.50 2.42 6.63
C ARG A 22 20.01 0.98 6.71
N LEU A 23 19.13 0.00 6.90
CA LEU A 23 19.51 -1.42 6.95
C LEU A 23 20.24 -1.85 5.68
N SER A 24 21.36 -2.56 5.79
CA SER A 24 21.95 -3.25 4.63
C SER A 24 21.09 -4.46 4.22
N GLU A 25 21.33 -5.01 3.03
CA GLU A 25 20.65 -6.25 2.59
C GLU A 25 20.99 -7.42 3.51
N GLU A 26 22.24 -7.50 3.98
CA GLU A 26 22.69 -8.52 4.93
C GLU A 26 22.01 -8.38 6.29
N GLU A 27 21.81 -7.15 6.78
CA GLU A 27 21.08 -6.89 8.02
C GLU A 27 19.60 -7.21 7.88
N LEU A 28 19.00 -6.86 6.74
CA LEU A 28 17.62 -7.18 6.44
C LEU A 28 17.40 -8.71 6.37
N ALA A 29 18.37 -9.45 5.84
CA ALA A 29 18.30 -10.91 5.75
C ALA A 29 18.37 -11.62 7.11
N LYS A 30 18.79 -10.93 8.20
CA LYS A 30 18.80 -11.49 9.56
C LYS A 30 17.38 -11.64 10.15
N PHE A 31 16.40 -10.91 9.63
CA PHE A 31 15.01 -11.08 10.05
C PHE A 31 14.42 -12.34 9.42
N SER A 32 13.91 -13.25 10.26
CA SER A 32 13.40 -14.57 9.84
C SER A 32 11.88 -14.62 9.67
N THR A 33 11.15 -13.66 10.25
CA THR A 33 9.69 -13.52 10.23
C THR A 33 9.23 -12.53 9.14
N SER A 34 7.90 -12.37 9.00
CA SER A 34 7.24 -11.32 8.19
C SER A 34 7.78 -9.89 8.41
N LEU A 35 8.38 -9.63 9.57
CA LEU A 35 9.12 -8.40 9.85
C LEU A 35 10.18 -8.07 8.80
N ARG A 36 10.81 -9.08 8.18
CA ARG A 36 11.75 -8.88 7.06
C ARG A 36 11.05 -8.17 5.90
N GLU A 37 9.88 -8.66 5.52
CA GLU A 37 9.09 -8.12 4.41
C GLU A 37 8.60 -6.71 4.74
N VAL A 38 8.13 -6.48 5.98
CA VAL A 38 7.74 -5.15 6.46
C VAL A 38 8.92 -4.16 6.36
N MET A 39 10.07 -4.52 6.94
CA MET A 39 11.27 -3.68 6.94
C MET A 39 11.78 -3.42 5.51
N GLY A 40 11.79 -4.46 4.66
CA GLY A 40 12.22 -4.36 3.27
C GLY A 40 11.29 -3.48 2.45
N TYR A 41 9.98 -3.62 2.63
CA TYR A 41 9.01 -2.76 1.96
C TYR A 41 9.17 -1.31 2.40
N ILE A 42 9.30 -1.03 3.70
CA ILE A 42 9.53 0.34 4.21
C ILE A 42 10.84 0.91 3.64
N LYS A 43 11.92 0.13 3.65
CA LYS A 43 13.23 0.52 3.11
C LYS A 43 13.14 0.98 1.66
N TYR A 44 12.42 0.24 0.83
CA TYR A 44 12.33 0.50 -0.61
C TYR A 44 11.10 1.32 -1.02
N SER A 45 10.19 1.64 -0.10
CA SER A 45 8.90 2.31 -0.37
C SER A 45 8.99 3.61 -1.20
N LYS A 46 10.11 4.33 -1.10
CA LYS A 46 10.34 5.60 -1.83
C LYS A 46 11.04 5.42 -3.18
N ASP A 47 11.53 4.22 -3.50
CA ASP A 47 12.20 3.91 -4.76
C ASP A 47 11.39 2.85 -5.52
N LYS A 48 10.64 3.30 -6.52
CA LYS A 48 9.75 2.46 -7.33
C LYS A 48 10.47 1.25 -7.94
N LYS A 49 11.71 1.43 -8.44
CA LYS A 49 12.44 0.36 -9.12
C LYS A 49 12.87 -0.70 -8.10
N LYS A 50 13.50 -0.26 -7.01
CA LYS A 50 13.95 -1.17 -5.95
C LYS A 50 12.80 -1.87 -5.26
N LEU A 51 11.67 -1.18 -5.04
CA LEU A 51 10.48 -1.82 -4.48
C LEU A 51 9.95 -2.89 -5.44
N SER A 52 9.90 -2.59 -6.74
CA SER A 52 9.46 -3.59 -7.72
C SER A 52 10.41 -4.79 -7.83
N GLU A 53 11.72 -4.58 -7.72
CA GLU A 53 12.71 -5.66 -7.68
C GLU A 53 12.53 -6.50 -6.42
N PHE A 54 12.44 -5.85 -5.26
CA PHE A 54 12.19 -6.51 -3.97
C PHE A 54 10.91 -7.36 -3.99
N LEU A 55 9.81 -6.84 -4.54
CA LEU A 55 8.55 -7.57 -4.68
C LEU A 55 8.69 -8.79 -5.59
N LYS A 56 9.40 -8.68 -6.73
CA LYS A 56 9.52 -9.78 -7.71
C LYS A 56 10.52 -10.86 -7.30
N GLU A 57 11.63 -10.46 -6.69
CA GLU A 57 12.74 -11.37 -6.37
C GLU A 57 12.55 -12.07 -5.01
N ASN A 58 11.70 -11.55 -4.13
CA ASN A 58 11.47 -12.18 -2.83
C ASN A 58 10.44 -13.33 -2.96
N PRO A 59 10.83 -14.59 -2.69
CA PRO A 59 9.90 -15.72 -2.72
C PRO A 59 8.89 -15.71 -1.56
N ARG A 60 9.06 -14.84 -0.56
CA ARG A 60 8.22 -14.74 0.65
C ARG A 60 7.20 -13.61 0.58
N MET A 61 6.56 -13.41 -0.57
CA MET A 61 5.54 -12.37 -0.76
C MET A 61 4.13 -12.76 -0.34
N LEU A 62 3.95 -14.00 0.11
CA LEU A 62 2.79 -14.41 0.90
C LEU A 62 3.07 -14.10 2.36
N ILE A 63 2.45 -13.06 2.89
CA ILE A 63 2.64 -12.62 4.28
C ILE A 63 1.32 -12.63 5.04
N GLU A 64 1.41 -12.74 6.36
CA GLU A 64 0.26 -12.56 7.24
C GLU A 64 -0.41 -11.19 7.03
N ALA A 65 -1.74 -11.16 7.06
CA ALA A 65 -2.49 -9.94 6.79
C ALA A 65 -2.14 -8.80 7.76
N ASN A 66 -1.74 -9.12 9.00
CA ASN A 66 -1.29 -8.11 9.95
C ASN A 66 0.00 -7.42 9.51
N ALA A 67 0.95 -8.15 8.91
CA ALA A 67 2.17 -7.55 8.36
C ALA A 67 1.84 -6.65 7.15
N ALA A 68 0.93 -7.09 6.27
CA ALA A 68 0.44 -6.27 5.16
C ALA A 68 -0.26 -4.99 5.66
N ARG A 69 -1.05 -5.07 6.75
CA ARG A 69 -1.69 -3.90 7.39
C ARG A 69 -0.67 -2.94 7.98
N VAL A 70 0.40 -3.44 8.59
CA VAL A 70 1.51 -2.59 9.06
C VAL A 70 2.17 -1.87 7.88
N ILE A 71 2.43 -2.56 6.77
CA ILE A 71 2.97 -1.94 5.56
C ILE A 71 2.04 -0.81 5.10
N LYS A 72 0.75 -1.11 4.88
CA LYS A 72 -0.28 -0.13 4.50
C LYS A 72 -0.27 1.11 5.39
N ALA A 73 -0.27 0.91 6.72
CA ALA A 73 -0.33 2.00 7.68
C ALA A 73 0.97 2.83 7.75
N VAL A 74 2.13 2.19 7.66
CA VAL A 74 3.43 2.88 7.81
C VAL A 74 3.84 3.59 6.53
N THR A 75 3.59 3.00 5.36
CA THR A 75 3.98 3.59 4.08
C THR A 75 2.88 4.44 3.45
N ASN A 76 1.67 4.48 4.04
CA ASN A 76 0.48 5.08 3.46
C ASN A 76 0.18 4.58 2.04
N THR A 77 0.58 3.33 1.73
CA THR A 77 0.27 2.71 0.44
C THR A 77 -1.18 2.22 0.48
N PRO A 78 -2.05 2.61 -0.47
CA PRO A 78 -3.47 2.21 -0.48
C PRO A 78 -3.63 0.76 -0.97
N LEU A 79 -3.05 -0.19 -0.24
CA LEU A 79 -3.21 -1.62 -0.50
C LEU A 79 -4.61 -2.05 -0.05
N ASP A 80 -5.31 -2.79 -0.91
CA ASP A 80 -6.53 -3.48 -0.52
C ASP A 80 -6.19 -4.77 0.21
N ILE A 81 -6.73 -4.93 1.41
CA ILE A 81 -6.45 -6.05 2.32
C ILE A 81 -7.81 -6.44 2.92
N PRO A 82 -8.36 -7.61 2.56
CA PRO A 82 -9.62 -8.08 3.14
C PRO A 82 -9.55 -8.19 4.66
N GLU A 83 -10.65 -7.92 5.35
CA GLU A 83 -10.70 -7.96 6.82
C GLU A 83 -10.51 -9.38 7.36
N ASP A 84 -11.06 -10.36 6.66
CA ASP A 84 -11.05 -11.79 6.97
C ASP A 84 -9.86 -12.55 6.38
N ALA A 85 -8.97 -11.88 5.63
CA ALA A 85 -7.77 -12.53 5.12
C ALA A 85 -6.78 -12.85 6.25
N GLU A 86 -6.28 -14.08 6.28
CA GLU A 86 -5.15 -14.48 7.13
C GLU A 86 -3.81 -14.24 6.44
N VAL A 87 -3.75 -14.47 5.12
CA VAL A 87 -2.55 -14.34 4.28
C VAL A 87 -2.87 -13.48 3.06
N VAL A 88 -1.91 -12.64 2.68
CA VAL A 88 -2.00 -11.71 1.56
C VAL A 88 -0.84 -11.96 0.60
N ASP A 89 -1.15 -12.04 -0.69
CA ASP A 89 -0.17 -11.96 -1.77
C ASP A 89 0.14 -10.49 -2.05
N MET A 90 1.31 -10.04 -1.60
CA MET A 90 1.74 -8.64 -1.74
C MET A 90 1.99 -8.24 -3.20
N CYS A 91 2.43 -9.17 -4.04
CA CYS A 91 2.64 -8.89 -5.46
C CYS A 91 1.30 -8.61 -6.13
N LYS A 92 0.31 -9.46 -5.87
CA LYS A 92 -1.05 -9.29 -6.38
C LYS A 92 -1.69 -8.01 -5.86
N ALA A 93 -1.61 -7.74 -4.56
CA ALA A 93 -2.19 -6.53 -3.97
C ALA A 93 -1.62 -5.23 -4.57
N VAL A 94 -0.31 -5.21 -4.87
CA VAL A 94 0.34 -4.07 -5.53
C VAL A 94 -0.07 -3.97 -7.00
N GLU A 95 -0.20 -5.09 -7.71
CA GLU A 95 -0.68 -5.13 -9.10
C GLU A 95 -2.13 -4.63 -9.22
N ASP A 96 -3.01 -5.10 -8.35
CA ASP A 96 -4.42 -4.69 -8.28
C ASP A 96 -4.53 -3.19 -8.01
N MET A 97 -3.79 -2.67 -7.03
CA MET A 97 -3.69 -1.22 -6.75
C MET A 97 -3.24 -0.42 -7.98
N MET A 98 -2.27 -0.92 -8.74
CA MET A 98 -1.80 -0.26 -9.98
C MET A 98 -2.87 -0.27 -11.07
N ASN A 99 -3.61 -1.36 -11.21
CA ASN A 99 -4.67 -1.48 -12.21
C ASN A 99 -5.87 -0.60 -11.87
N GLU A 100 -6.28 -0.56 -10.59
CA GLU A 100 -7.30 0.38 -10.10
C GLU A 100 -6.91 1.84 -10.34
N SER A 101 -5.64 2.20 -10.10
CA SER A 101 -5.14 3.55 -10.36
C SER A 101 -5.23 3.91 -11.85
N LYS A 102 -4.95 2.96 -12.76
CA LYS A 102 -5.06 3.17 -14.21
C LYS A 102 -6.52 3.33 -14.65
N THR A 103 -7.42 2.47 -14.17
CA THR A 103 -8.83 2.53 -14.53
C THR A 103 -9.46 3.83 -14.02
N LYS A 104 -9.16 4.21 -12.77
CA LYS A 104 -9.60 5.49 -12.22
C LYS A 104 -9.09 6.68 -13.04
N GLY A 105 -7.80 6.69 -13.39
CA GLY A 105 -7.24 7.76 -14.23
C GLY A 105 -7.89 7.83 -15.63
N ALA A 106 -8.21 6.68 -16.24
CA ALA A 106 -8.93 6.66 -17.52
C ALA A 106 -10.35 7.23 -17.39
N VAL A 107 -11.06 6.90 -16.31
CA VAL A 107 -12.39 7.46 -16.01
C VAL A 107 -12.33 8.96 -15.77
N GLU A 108 -11.36 9.45 -14.99
CA GLU A 108 -11.17 10.88 -14.72
C GLU A 108 -10.97 11.69 -16.01
N VAL A 109 -10.18 11.16 -16.97
CA VAL A 109 -10.01 11.78 -18.29
C VAL A 109 -11.34 11.84 -19.06
N LEU A 110 -12.10 10.73 -19.07
CA LEU A 110 -13.39 10.68 -19.75
C LEU A 110 -14.40 11.64 -19.12
N VAL A 111 -14.40 11.78 -17.79
CA VAL A 111 -15.23 12.74 -17.07
C VAL A 111 -14.88 14.17 -17.48
N GLY A 112 -13.59 14.50 -17.59
CA GLY A 112 -13.14 15.80 -18.12
C GLY A 112 -13.68 16.08 -19.51
N LEU A 113 -13.57 15.12 -20.43
CA LEU A 113 -14.07 15.27 -21.81
C LEU A 113 -15.59 15.46 -21.89
N VAL A 114 -16.35 14.84 -20.99
CA VAL A 114 -17.81 15.06 -20.90
C VAL A 114 -18.11 16.46 -20.39
N LYS A 115 -17.38 16.94 -19.37
CA LYS A 115 -17.53 18.30 -18.84
C LYS A 115 -17.17 19.39 -19.85
N ASP A 116 -16.18 19.13 -20.69
CA ASP A 116 -15.77 20.01 -21.78
C ASP A 116 -16.76 19.97 -22.96
N GLY A 117 -17.79 19.13 -22.91
CA GLY A 117 -18.78 18.95 -23.97
C GLY A 117 -18.25 18.21 -25.21
N VAL A 118 -17.06 17.60 -25.12
CA VAL A 118 -16.41 16.87 -26.22
C VAL A 118 -17.02 15.48 -26.39
N LEU A 119 -17.40 14.83 -25.29
CA LEU A 119 -18.04 13.51 -25.30
C LEU A 119 -19.43 13.55 -24.66
N SER A 120 -20.33 12.70 -25.15
CA SER A 120 -21.57 12.41 -24.43
C SER A 120 -21.32 11.44 -23.27
N ILE A 121 -22.17 11.48 -22.23
CA ILE A 121 -22.16 10.54 -21.10
C ILE A 121 -22.19 9.09 -21.60
N ARG A 122 -23.04 8.80 -22.59
CA ARG A 122 -23.18 7.47 -23.19
C ARG A 122 -21.90 6.95 -23.81
N GLU A 123 -21.22 7.78 -24.60
CA GLU A 123 -19.95 7.40 -25.24
C GLU A 123 -18.84 7.21 -24.21
N ALA A 124 -18.78 8.08 -23.20
CA ALA A 124 -17.80 8.00 -22.14
C ALA A 124 -18.00 6.74 -21.28
N ALA A 125 -19.24 6.43 -20.88
CA ALA A 125 -19.56 5.22 -20.14
C ALA A 125 -19.20 3.94 -20.91
N SER A 126 -19.50 3.90 -22.22
CA SER A 126 -19.14 2.78 -23.09
C SER A 126 -17.61 2.59 -23.19
N ARG A 127 -16.83 3.68 -23.31
CA ARG A 127 -15.36 3.64 -23.33
C ARG A 127 -14.75 3.27 -21.98
N ALA A 128 -15.41 3.63 -20.88
CA ALA A 128 -15.03 3.27 -19.52
C ALA A 128 -15.45 1.83 -19.15
N HIS A 129 -16.13 1.11 -20.04
CA HIS A 129 -16.67 -0.22 -19.79
C HIS A 129 -17.60 -0.30 -18.56
N MET A 130 -18.42 0.74 -18.34
CA MET A 130 -19.39 0.81 -17.25
C MET A 130 -20.75 1.32 -17.73
N THR A 131 -21.75 1.30 -16.84
CA THR A 131 -23.08 1.82 -17.16
C THR A 131 -23.11 3.34 -17.18
N GLU A 132 -24.03 3.92 -17.96
CA GLU A 132 -24.25 5.39 -17.97
C GLU A 132 -24.54 5.91 -16.56
N SER A 133 -25.36 5.20 -15.78
CA SER A 133 -25.67 5.55 -14.39
C SER A 133 -24.44 5.55 -13.47
N ALA A 134 -23.55 4.56 -13.60
CA ALA A 134 -22.31 4.51 -12.81
C ALA A 134 -21.38 5.66 -13.19
N PHE A 135 -21.28 5.95 -14.49
CA PHE A 135 -20.46 7.04 -14.99
C PHE A 135 -20.98 8.41 -14.53
N GLU A 136 -22.31 8.63 -14.52
CA GLU A 136 -22.92 9.85 -13.99
C GLU A 136 -22.55 10.10 -12.52
N GLU A 137 -22.49 9.06 -11.70
CA GLU A 137 -22.02 9.18 -10.31
C GLU A 137 -20.54 9.59 -10.24
N GLU A 138 -19.68 9.07 -11.12
CA GLU A 138 -18.28 9.52 -11.19
C GLU A 138 -18.16 10.99 -11.61
N VAL A 139 -18.99 11.44 -12.57
CA VAL A 139 -19.04 12.87 -12.94
C VAL A 139 -19.44 13.73 -11.75
N LYS A 140 -20.44 13.31 -10.96
CA LYS A 140 -20.87 14.04 -9.74
C LYS A 140 -19.78 14.09 -8.68
N LYS A 141 -19.03 13.00 -8.47
CA LYS A 141 -17.91 12.94 -7.49
C LYS A 141 -16.78 13.91 -7.83
N LEU A 142 -16.56 14.16 -9.12
CA LEU A 142 -15.47 15.00 -9.65
C LEU A 142 -15.92 16.44 -9.96
N SER A 143 -17.16 16.81 -9.66
CA SER A 143 -17.74 18.16 -9.84
C SER A 143 -17.75 18.95 -8.54
#